data_AF-A0A4P9YY17-F1
#
_entry.id   AF-A0A4P9YY17-F1
#
_cell.length_a   1.000
_cell.length_b   1.000
_cell.length_c   1.000
_cell.angle_alpha   90.00
_cell.angle_beta   90.00
_cell.angle_gamma   90.00
#
_symmetry.space_group_name_H-M   'P 1'
#
loop_
_entity.id
_entity.type
_entity.pdbx_description
1 polymer ?
#
loop_
_entity_poly.entity_id
_entity_poly.type
_entity_poly.pdbx_seq_one_letter_code
_entity_poly.pdbx_strand_id
1 'polypeptide(L)' 'MNAATYVFLSFQLTLKDGRINNPLVFIYYNRLASSRLNMLYASSKTHLEKEAGASKVVELREAEQLNMEWLCNELAL' A
#
# COMPACT_ATOMS: atom_id res chain seq x y z
N MET A 1 -16.20 -4.15 12.37
CA MET A 1 -14.92 -4.31 11.64
C MET A 1 -14.91 -3.32 10.50
N ASN A 2 -13.83 -2.54 10.32
CA ASN A 2 -13.74 -1.51 9.29
C ASN A 2 -13.69 -2.15 7.88
N ALA A 3 -14.51 -1.65 6.95
CA ALA A 3 -14.63 -2.21 5.61
C ALA A 3 -13.49 -1.77 4.67
N ALA A 4 -12.84 -0.65 4.96
CA ALA A 4 -11.71 -0.08 4.24
C ALA A 4 -10.74 0.60 5.21
N THR A 5 -9.44 0.61 4.90
CA THR A 5 -8.39 1.20 5.73
C THR A 5 -7.21 1.62 4.87
N TYR A 6 -6.61 2.76 5.20
CA TYR A 6 -5.32 3.19 4.66
C TYR A 6 -4.20 2.71 5.56
N VAL A 7 -3.16 2.14 4.95
CA VAL A 7 -1.96 1.68 5.66
C VAL A 7 -0.75 2.24 4.95
N PHE A 8 0.12 2.92 5.69
CA PHE A 8 1.46 3.26 5.22
C PHE A 8 2.43 2.24 5.81
N LEU A 9 3.13 1.53 4.94
CA LEU A 9 4.08 0.50 5.33
C LEU A 9 5.46 0.89 4.83
N SER A 10 6.38 1.09 5.77
CA SER A 10 7.80 1.14 5.49
C SER A 10 8.47 -0.11 6.01
N PHE A 11 9.39 -0.67 5.22
CA PHE A 11 10.10 -1.88 5.57
C PHE A 11 11.51 -1.83 5.01
N GLN A 12 12.42 -2.56 5.65
CA GLN A 12 13.80 -2.68 5.20
C GLN A 12 13.89 -3.68 4.04
N LEU A 13 14.47 -3.26 2.93
CA LEU A 13 14.77 -4.09 1.77
C LEU A 13 16.26 -4.07 1.46
N THR A 14 16.89 -5.23 1.47
CA THR A 14 18.27 -5.39 1.03
C THR A 14 18.28 -5.74 -0.46
N LEU A 15 18.85 -4.86 -1.27
CA LEU A 15 19.00 -5.07 -2.71
C LEU A 15 20.11 -6.09 -3.01
N LYS A 16 20.13 -6.60 -4.24
CA LYS A 16 21.09 -7.64 -4.68
C LYS A 16 22.56 -7.23 -4.54
N ASP A 17 22.85 -5.94 -4.56
CA ASP A 17 24.19 -5.37 -4.40
C ASP A 17 24.56 -5.04 -2.93
N GLY A 18 23.70 -5.41 -1.98
CA GLY A 18 23.90 -5.18 -0.55
C GLY A 18 23.45 -3.82 -0.05
N ARG A 19 22.95 -2.92 -0.91
CA ARG A 19 22.38 -1.65 -0.46
C ARG A 19 21.06 -1.87 0.28
N ILE A 20 20.83 -1.08 1.31
CA ILE A 20 19.57 -1.07 2.07
C ILE A 20 18.69 0.07 1.56
N ASN A 21 17.46 -0.25 1.21
CA ASN A 21 16.41 0.70 0.87
C ASN A 21 15.24 0.55 1.85
N ASN A 22 14.53 1.65 2.15
CA ASN A 22 13.36 1.66 3.01
C ASN A 22 12.16 2.26 2.25
N PRO A 23 11.59 1.55 1.27
CA PRO A 23 10.45 2.07 0.51
C PRO A 23 9.27 2.37 1.44
N LEU A 24 8.50 3.39 1.10
CA LEU A 24 7.23 3.72 1.76
C LEU A 24 6.09 3.37 0.81
N VAL A 25 5.32 2.35 1.15
CA VAL A 25 4.20 1.87 0.35
C VAL A 25 2.89 2.34 0.99
N PHE A 26 2.02 2.90 0.17
CA PHE A 26 0.67 3.25 0.56
C PHE A 26 -0.31 2.17 0.11
N ILE A 27 -0.87 1.43 1.07
CA ILE A 27 -1.80 0.33 0.84
C ILE A 27 -3.22 0.83 1.14
N TYR A 28 -4.09 0.77 0.14
CA TYR A 28 -5.53 0.87 0.34
C TYR A 28 -6.09 -0.54 0.56
N TYR A 29 -6.32 -0.91 1.81
CA TYR A 29 -6.87 -2.21 2.18
C TYR A 29 -8.39 -2.14 2.23
N ASN A 30 -9.06 -2.93 1.41
CA ASN A 30 -10.51 -2.97 1.31
C ASN A 30 -11.03 -4.37 1.00
N ARG A 31 -11.71 -5.00 1.97
CA ARG A 31 -12.33 -6.31 1.81
C ARG A 31 -13.73 -6.26 1.19
N LEU A 32 -14.61 -5.40 1.71
CA LEU A 32 -16.06 -5.41 1.44
C LEU A 32 -16.68 -4.00 1.41
N ALA A 33 -15.88 -2.96 1.15
CA ALA A 33 -16.40 -1.60 1.13
C ALA A 33 -17.40 -1.40 -0.01
N SER A 34 -18.51 -0.74 0.32
CA SER A 34 -19.52 -0.35 -0.67
C SER A 34 -18.94 0.60 -1.70
N SER A 35 -19.62 0.74 -2.84
CA SER A 35 -19.25 1.71 -3.89
C SER A 35 -19.08 3.14 -3.33
N ARG A 36 -19.96 3.55 -2.42
CA ARG A 36 -19.87 4.85 -1.74
C ARG A 36 -18.59 5.01 -0.91
N LEU A 37 -18.21 3.98 -0.15
CA LEU A 37 -16.97 4.02 0.62
C LEU A 37 -15.75 4.01 -0.30
N ASN A 38 -15.76 3.23 -1.39
CA ASN A 38 -14.70 3.27 -2.38
C ASN A 38 -14.51 4.67 -2.98
N MET A 39 -15.59 5.34 -3.35
CA MET A 39 -15.52 6.70 -3.87
C MET A 39 -14.98 7.68 -2.83
N LEU A 40 -15.40 7.56 -1.56
CA LEU A 40 -14.92 8.40 -0.46
C LEU A 40 -13.41 8.20 -0.22
N TYR A 41 -12.93 6.97 -0.22
CA TYR A 41 -11.50 6.70 -0.07
C TYR A 41 -10.73 7.02 -1.36
N ALA A 42 -11.32 6.90 -2.55
CA ALA A 42 -10.63 7.30 -3.78
C ALA A 42 -10.35 8.81 -3.81
N SER A 43 -11.24 9.65 -3.28
CA SER A 43 -11.08 11.11 -3.32
C SER A 43 -9.95 11.63 -2.44
N SER A 44 -9.72 11.03 -1.27
CA SER A 44 -8.61 11.40 -0.37
C SER A 44 -7.29 10.67 -0.67
N LYS A 45 -7.32 9.55 -1.42
CA LYS A 45 -6.13 8.72 -1.68
C LYS A 45 -5.02 9.52 -2.34
N THR A 46 -5.30 10.25 -3.42
CA THR A 46 -4.29 11.02 -4.16
C THR A 46 -3.66 12.12 -3.32
N HIS A 47 -4.45 12.76 -2.45
CA HIS A 47 -3.92 13.78 -1.55
C HIS A 47 -2.95 13.15 -0.53
N LEU A 48 -3.35 12.05 0.11
CA LEU A 48 -2.52 11.35 1.09
C LEU A 48 -1.24 10.75 0.48
N GLU A 49 -1.31 10.21 -0.73
CA GLU A 49 -0.13 9.72 -1.47
C GLU A 49 0.92 10.83 -1.61
N LYS A 50 0.49 12.02 -2.05
CA LYS A 50 1.37 13.16 -2.27
C LYS A 50 1.97 13.70 -0.98
N GLU A 51 1.13 13.90 0.05
CA GLU A 51 1.58 14.43 1.35
C GLU A 51 2.53 13.47 2.07
N ALA A 52 2.29 12.16 1.97
CA ALA A 52 3.16 11.15 2.58
C ALA A 52 4.44 10.88 1.78
N GLY A 53 4.50 11.29 0.51
CA GLY A 53 5.63 10.97 -0.38
C GLY A 53 5.79 9.47 -0.62
N ALA A 54 4.68 8.71 -0.63
CA ALA A 54 4.74 7.27 -0.84
C ALA A 54 5.28 6.95 -2.24
N SER A 55 6.21 6.00 -2.33
CA SER A 55 6.84 5.63 -3.61
C SER A 55 5.92 4.81 -4.50
N LYS A 56 4.91 4.16 -3.91
CA LYS A 56 3.96 3.31 -4.61
C LYS A 56 2.64 3.28 -3.85
N VAL A 57 1.53 3.27 -4.61
CA VAL A 57 0.19 3.00 -4.09
C VAL A 57 -0.28 1.64 -4.61
N VAL A 58 -0.82 0.82 -3.73
CA VAL A 58 -1.35 -0.52 -4.04
C VAL A 58 -2.71 -0.72 -3.39
N GLU A 59 -3.54 -1.58 -3.97
CA GLU A 59 -4.84 -1.96 -3.42
C GLU A 59 -4.80 -3.42 -2.96
N LEU A 60 -5.26 -3.68 -1.73
CA LEU A 60 -5.23 -5.00 -1.13
C LEU A 60 -6.65 -5.42 -0.75
N ARG A 61 -7.09 -6.61 -1.17
CA ARG A 61 -8.43 -7.13 -0.85
C ARG A 61 -8.42 -8.21 0.21
N GLU A 62 -7.32 -8.94 0.34
CA GLU A 62 -7.15 -10.03 1.29
C GLU A 62 -5.87 -9.78 2.08
N ALA A 63 -5.94 -9.85 3.40
CA ALA A 63 -4.78 -9.57 4.25
C ALA A 63 -3.67 -10.63 4.06
N GLU A 64 -4.08 -11.85 3.74
CA GLU A 64 -3.23 -13.02 3.53
C GLU A 64 -2.31 -12.87 2.30
N GLN A 65 -2.67 -11.99 1.35
CA GLN A 65 -1.83 -11.65 0.20
C GLN A 65 -0.62 -10.78 0.59
N LEU A 66 -0.70 -10.06 1.72
CA LEU A 66 0.37 -9.17 2.14
C LEU A 66 1.55 -9.96 2.71
N ASN A 67 2.55 -10.19 1.87
CA ASN A 67 3.83 -10.78 2.24
C ASN A 67 4.99 -10.11 1.48
N MET A 68 6.22 -10.47 1.82
CA MET A 68 7.41 -9.86 1.23
C MET A 68 7.55 -10.12 -0.28
N GLU A 69 7.16 -11.30 -0.75
CA GLU A 69 7.20 -11.63 -2.18
C GLU A 69 6.22 -10.74 -2.98
N TRP A 70 5.00 -10.60 -2.48
CA TRP A 70 3.99 -9.73 -3.07
C TRP A 70 4.43 -8.26 -3.07
N LEU A 71 5.00 -7.76 -1.96
CA LEU A 71 5.51 -6.39 -1.87
C LEU A 71 6.63 -6.12 -2.87
N CYS A 72 7.59 -7.04 -3.03
CA CYS A 72 8.66 -6.90 -4.01
C CYS A 72 8.11 -6.88 -5.45
N ASN A 73 7.15 -7.75 -5.77
CA ASN A 73 6.48 -7.77 -7.07
C ASN A 73 5.77 -6.43 -7.37
N GLU A 74 5.02 -5.89 -6.41
CA GLU A 74 4.31 -4.61 -6.58
C GLU A 74 5.27 -3.42 -6.75
N LEU A 75 6.44 -3.48 -6.12
CA LEU A 75 7.49 -2.47 -6.26
C LEU A 75 8.36 -2.65 -7.50
N ALA A 76 8.17 -3.73 -8.26
CA ALA A 76 9.02 -4.13 -9.39
C ALA A 76 10.51 -4.26 -9.01
N LEU A 77 10.78 -4.86 -7.84
CA LEU A 77 12.12 -5.06 -7.26
C LEU A 77 12.59 -6.52 -7.36
#